data_AF-A0A5E6PBB5-F1
#
_entry.id   AF-A0A5E6PBB5-F1
#
_cell.length_a   1.000
_cell.length_b   1.000
_cell.length_c   1.000
_cell.angle_alpha   90.00
_cell.angle_beta   90.00
_cell.angle_gamma   90.00
#
_symmetry.space_group_name_H-M   'P 1'
#
loop_
_entity.id
_entity.type
_entity.pdbx_description
1 polymer ?
#
loop_
_entity_poly.entity_id
_entity_poly.type
_entity_poly.pdbx_seq_one_letter_code
_entity_poly.pdbx_strand_id
1 'polypeptide(L)' 'MKNGSYVDYLFGVATGWLGWPPDTAWKTPIPQIMLALDALLDWTGRGQAQAPGQNAAPRKQGNVADKLKAFFRGRRDE' A
#
# COMPACT_ATOMS: atom_id res chain seq x y z
N MET A 1 -4.47 16.37 0.85
CA MET A 1 -4.45 15.34 1.92
C MET A 1 -3.65 15.94 3.07
N LYS A 2 -4.25 16.20 4.25
CA LYS A 2 -3.53 16.82 5.38
C LYS A 2 -2.39 15.88 5.83
N ASN A 3 -1.20 16.41 6.09
CA ASN A 3 0.05 15.65 6.25
C ASN A 3 0.03 14.53 7.33
N GLY A 4 -0.88 14.57 8.30
CA GLY A 4 -1.10 13.47 9.27
C GLY A 4 -2.06 12.36 8.82
N SER A 5 -2.89 12.61 7.80
CA SER A 5 -3.94 11.69 7.35
C SER A 5 -3.39 10.44 6.65
N TYR A 6 -2.23 10.52 6.01
CA TYR A 6 -1.68 9.39 5.26
C TYR A 6 -1.01 8.35 6.15
N VAL A 7 -0.28 8.80 7.17
CA VAL A 7 0.34 7.91 8.18
C VAL A 7 -0.75 7.22 8.99
N ASP A 8 -1.79 7.96 9.39
CA ASP A 8 -2.95 7.41 10.10
C ASP A 8 -3.69 6.34 9.27
N TYR A 9 -3.87 6.59 7.98
CA TYR A 9 -4.41 5.60 7.04
C TYR A 9 -3.54 4.35 6.96
N LEU A 10 -2.22 4.51 6.75
CA LEU A 10 -1.31 3.36 6.67
C LEU A 10 -1.26 2.58 7.98
N PHE A 11 -1.34 3.27 9.11
CA PHE A 11 -1.41 2.64 10.42
C PHE A 11 -2.71 1.84 10.60
N GLY A 12 -3.85 2.40 10.21
CA GLY A 12 -5.14 1.71 10.20
C GLY A 12 -5.16 0.50 9.26
N VAL A 13 -4.51 0.60 8.09
CA VAL A 13 -4.32 -0.54 7.18
C VAL A 13 -3.41 -1.60 7.80
N ALA A 14 -2.32 -1.20 8.44
CA ALA A 14 -1.37 -2.12 9.06
C ALA A 14 -1.99 -2.89 10.22
N THR A 15 -2.73 -2.21 11.08
CA THR A 15 -3.36 -2.84 12.26
C THR A 15 -4.68 -3.54 11.93
N GLY A 16 -5.37 -3.13 10.88
CA GLY A 16 -6.59 -3.77 10.37
C GLY A 16 -6.30 -4.84 9.33
N TRP A 17 -6.10 -4.42 8.08
CA TRP A 17 -6.01 -5.32 6.92
C TRP A 17 -4.77 -6.22 6.92
N LEU A 18 -3.62 -5.72 7.37
CA LEU A 18 -2.40 -6.53 7.51
C LEU A 18 -2.36 -7.32 8.83
N GLY A 19 -3.25 -7.02 9.79
CA GLY A 19 -3.35 -7.71 11.07
C GLY A 19 -2.13 -7.56 11.98
N TRP A 20 -1.28 -6.57 11.75
CA TRP A 20 -0.11 -6.35 12.58
C TRP A 20 -0.51 -5.76 13.94
N PRO A 21 0.15 -6.16 15.05
CA PRO A 21 -0.07 -5.50 16.32
C PRO A 21 0.38 -4.03 16.23
N PRO A 22 -0.26 -3.11 16.98
CA PRO A 22 0.02 -1.68 16.87
C PRO A 22 1.49 -1.34 17.11
N ASP A 23 2.15 -2.04 18.04
CA ASP A 23 3.59 -1.88 18.31
C ASP A 23 4.46 -2.20 17.07
N THR A 24 4.11 -3.24 16.31
CA THR A 24 4.81 -3.59 15.07
C THR A 24 4.52 -2.58 13.97
N ALA A 25 3.27 -2.14 13.82
CA ALA A 25 2.90 -1.13 12.83
C ALA A 25 3.64 0.21 13.08
N TRP A 26 3.82 0.62 14.34
CA TRP A 26 4.58 1.82 14.70
C TRP A 26 6.08 1.72 14.41
N LYS A 27 6.66 0.52 14.58
CA LYS A 27 8.10 0.28 14.34
C LYS A 27 8.42 0.01 12.87
N THR A 28 7.41 -0.28 12.06
CA THR A 28 7.61 -0.62 10.65
C THR A 28 7.66 0.65 9.80
N PRO A 29 8.72 0.85 8.99
CA PRO A 29 8.81 2.04 8.14
C PRO A 29 7.72 2.04 7.06
N ILE A 30 7.22 3.24 6.73
CA ILE A 30 6.14 3.46 5.74
C ILE A 30 6.33 2.66 4.43
N PRO A 31 7.52 2.63 3.79
CA PRO A 31 7.73 1.84 2.57
C PRO A 31 7.41 0.36 2.72
N GLN A 32 7.66 -0.21 3.90
CA GLN A 32 7.44 -1.62 4.17
C GLN A 32 5.95 -1.93 4.40
N ILE A 33 5.21 -1.02 5.04
CA ILE A 33 3.74 -1.10 5.14
C ILE A 33 3.12 -1.06 3.72
N MET A 34 3.59 -0.15 2.87
CA MET A 34 3.09 -0.03 1.49
C MET A 34 3.38 -1.27 0.66
N LEU A 35 4.56 -1.88 0.82
CA LEU A 35 4.92 -3.13 0.14
C LEU A 35 4.05 -4.30 0.60
N ALA A 36 3.82 -4.43 1.91
CA ALA A 36 2.97 -5.47 2.47
C ALA A 36 1.52 -5.33 1.99
N LEU A 37 1.01 -4.10 1.91
CA LEU A 37 -0.30 -3.81 1.33
C LEU A 37 -0.38 -4.20 -0.16
N ASP A 38 0.65 -3.89 -0.94
CA ASP A 38 0.71 -4.23 -2.37
C ASP A 38 0.66 -5.76 -2.57
N ALA A 39 1.45 -6.50 -1.78
CA ALA A 39 1.44 -7.96 -1.77
C ALA A 39 0.08 -8.55 -1.34
N LEU A 40 -0.58 -7.94 -0.35
CA LEU A 40 -1.92 -8.36 0.08
C LEU A 40 -2.96 -8.14 -1.04
N LEU A 41 -2.91 -6.99 -1.72
CA LEU A 41 -3.80 -6.67 -2.83
C LEU A 41 -3.57 -7.61 -4.02
N ASP A 42 -2.31 -7.92 -4.32
CA ASP A 42 -1.95 -8.90 -5.35
C ASP A 42 -2.48 -10.30 -4.99
N TRP A 43 -2.29 -10.75 -3.75
CA TRP A 43 -2.81 -12.05 -3.28
C TRP A 43 -4.35 -12.12 -3.32
N THR A 44 -5.02 -11.07 -2.86
CA THR A 44 -6.49 -11.00 -2.84
C THR A 44 -7.06 -10.89 -4.26
N GLY A 45 -6.36 -10.17 -5.15
CA GLY A 45 -6.70 -10.06 -6.57
C GLY A 45 -6.53 -11.36 -7.34
N ARG A 46 -5.52 -12.18 -6.99
CA ARG A 46 -5.37 -13.53 -7.54
C ARG A 46 -6.51 -14.47 -7.11
N GLY A 47 -7.05 -14.30 -5.90
CA GLY A 47 -8.19 -15.07 -5.40
C GLY A 47 -9.52 -14.80 -6.14
N GLN A 48 -9.68 -13.62 -6.74
CA GLN A 48 -10.84 -13.25 -7.56
C GLN A 48 -10.64 -13.47 -9.07
N ALA A 49 -9.40 -13.68 -9.53
CA ALA A 49 -9.05 -13.74 -10.95
C ALA A 49 -8.84 -15.17 -11.49
N GLN A 50 -9.27 -16.22 -10.79
CA GLN A 50 -9.29 -17.59 -11.32
C GLN A 50 -10.51 -17.80 -12.25
N ALA A 51 -10.67 -16.96 -13.27
CA ALA A 51 -11.44 -17.30 -14.47
C ALA A 51 -10.41 -17.64 -15.57
N PRO A 52 -10.35 -18.89 -16.05
CA PRO A 52 -9.38 -19.29 -17.06
C PRO A 52 -9.72 -18.58 -18.37
N GLY A 53 -8.92 -17.58 -18.76
CA GLY A 53 -9.01 -16.96 -20.09
C GLY A 53 -8.90 -15.44 -20.16
N GLN A 54 -8.82 -14.72 -19.04
CA GLN A 54 -8.59 -13.28 -19.08
C GLN A 54 -7.14 -12.98 -18.74
N ASN A 55 -6.34 -12.75 -19.78
CA ASN A 55 -5.12 -11.96 -19.69
C ASN A 55 -5.47 -10.65 -18.97
N ALA A 56 -5.25 -10.63 -17.65
CA ALA A 56 -5.34 -9.41 -16.87
C ALA A 56 -4.25 -8.49 -17.41
N ALA A 57 -4.64 -7.57 -18.29
CA ALA A 57 -3.79 -6.45 -18.65
C ALA A 57 -3.23 -5.88 -17.34
N PRO A 58 -1.91 -5.68 -17.20
CA PRO A 58 -1.31 -5.28 -15.94
C PRO A 58 -1.98 -3.98 -15.53
N ARG A 59 -2.91 -4.06 -14.57
CA ARG A 59 -3.55 -2.90 -13.97
C ARG A 59 -2.36 -2.18 -13.35
N LYS A 60 -1.92 -1.08 -13.97
CA LYS A 60 -0.83 -0.23 -13.51
C LYS A 60 -1.24 0.40 -12.17
N GLN A 61 -1.37 -0.41 -11.13
CA GLN A 61 -1.27 0.07 -9.77
C GLN A 61 0.17 0.57 -9.68
N GLY A 62 0.34 1.89 -9.57
CA GLY A 62 1.66 2.52 -9.57
C GLY A 62 2.58 1.77 -8.62
N ASN A 63 3.73 1.34 -9.14
CA ASN A 63 4.78 0.65 -8.39
C ASN A 63 5.03 1.42 -7.08
N VAL A 64 5.31 0.73 -5.97
CA VAL A 64 5.67 1.36 -4.68
C VAL A 64 6.70 2.47 -4.88
N ALA A 65 7.65 2.29 -5.81
CA ALA A 65 8.61 3.33 -6.21
C ALA A 65 7.96 4.62 -6.72
N ASP A 66 6.91 4.53 -7.53
CA ASP A 66 6.14 5.67 -8.05
C ASP A 66 5.35 6.38 -6.94
N LYS A 67 4.72 5.60 -6.04
CA LYS A 67 4.02 6.13 -4.86
C LYS A 67 4.99 6.82 -3.88
N LEU A 68 6.16 6.24 -3.63
CA LEU A 68 7.22 6.86 -2.82
C LEU A 68 7.73 8.14 -3.47
N LYS A 69 7.97 8.13 -4.78
CA LYS A 69 8.42 9.30 -5.52
C LYS A 69 7.38 10.43 -5.47
N ALA A 70 6.10 10.11 -5.61
CA ALA A 70 5.00 11.06 -5.44
C ALA A 70 4.95 11.62 -4.00
N PHE A 71 5.12 10.77 -2.98
CA PHE A 71 5.15 11.19 -1.57
C PHE A 71 6.30 12.15 -1.26
N PHE A 72 7.51 11.87 -1.75
CA PHE A 72 8.65 12.76 -1.58
C PHE A 72 8.52 14.05 -2.41
N ARG A 73 7.87 13.98 -3.59
CA ARG A 73 7.69 15.13 -4.48
C ARG A 73 6.60 16.09 -3.98
N GLY A 74 5.58 15.59 -3.27
CA GLY A 74 4.56 16.42 -2.60
C GLY A 74 5.02 17.11 -1.31
N ARG A 75 6.31 17.00 -0.94
CA ARG A 75 6.90 17.63 0.26
C ARG A 75 7.84 18.81 -0.08
N ARG A 76 7.76 19.33 -1.32
CA ARG A 76 8.48 20.53 -1.80
C ARG A 76 7.53 21.46 -2.54
N ASP A 77 6.62 22.09 -1.82
CA ASP A 77 6.12 23.44 -2.12
C ASP A 77 5.45 23.96 -0.83
N GLU A 78 5.99 25.07 -0.33
CA GLU A 78 5.76 25.76 0.97
C GLU A 78 6.08 25.03 2.28
#